data_AF-A0A842RNQ5-F1
#
_entry.id   AF-A0A842RNQ5-F1
#
_cell.length_a   1.000
_cell.length_b   1.000
_cell.length_c   1.000
_cell.angle_alpha   90.00
_cell.angle_beta   90.00
_cell.angle_gamma   90.00
#
_symmetry.space_group_name_H-M   'P 1'
#
loop_
_entity.id
_entity.type
_entity.pdbx_description
1 polymer ?
#
loop_
_entity_poly.entity_id
_entity_poly.type
_entity_poly.pdbx_seq_one_letter_code
_entity_poly.pdbx_strand_id
1 'polypeptide(L)'
;MISSIITMEQIKKYLQFVKKAKSWSLYWRGHKHWVYVSDLAEEIYKLKGGNFFVIKNAALLHEVGRVTDGMQKNCSLSSADLAKEILAFYRIRVDIDCVYDIIANLDEQEINKELLGYCFLEYIIVKEADILTTMLSLGVGYEEIKKMVYFKDDYDKIYDLAKQKETKEWLKVF
;
A
#
# COMPACT_ATOMS: atom_id res chain seq x y z
N MET A 1 2.59 -12.00 23.42
CA MET A 1 3.55 -11.17 22.66
C MET A 1 2.73 -10.17 21.85
N ILE A 2 2.94 -8.87 22.03
CA ILE A 2 2.23 -7.82 21.27
C ILE A 2 3.04 -7.56 20.00
N SER A 3 2.41 -7.63 18.82
CA SER A 3 3.08 -7.37 17.53
C SER A 3 3.01 -5.89 17.16
N SER A 4 4.02 -5.41 16.41
CA SER A 4 4.02 -4.07 15.81
C SER A 4 3.73 -4.09 14.30
N ILE A 5 3.63 -5.27 13.70
CA ILE A 5 3.33 -5.46 12.27
C ILE A 5 2.20 -6.49 12.13
N ILE A 6 1.20 -6.15 11.33
CA ILE A 6 0.14 -7.06 10.94
C ILE A 6 0.68 -8.10 9.94
N THR A 7 0.25 -9.35 10.07
CA THR A 7 0.59 -10.40 9.10
C THR A 7 -0.54 -10.65 8.12
N MET A 8 -0.21 -11.14 6.93
CA MET A 8 -1.23 -11.53 5.95
C MET A 8 -2.19 -12.61 6.47
N GLU A 9 -1.73 -13.50 7.36
CA GLU A 9 -2.58 -14.52 7.98
C GLU A 9 -3.59 -13.89 8.95
N GLN A 10 -3.20 -12.84 9.68
CA GLN A 10 -4.12 -12.07 10.51
C GLN A 10 -5.14 -11.30 9.67
N ILE A 11 -4.71 -10.63 8.59
CA ILE A 11 -5.62 -9.96 7.66
C ILE A 11 -6.64 -10.95 7.09
N LYS A 12 -6.18 -12.11 6.62
CA LYS A 12 -7.03 -13.19 6.10
C LYS A 12 -8.06 -13.64 7.12
N LYS A 13 -7.62 -13.96 8.35
CA LYS A 13 -8.50 -14.42 9.43
C LYS A 13 -9.54 -13.38 9.81
N TYR A 14 -9.15 -12.10 9.87
CA TYR A 14 -10.10 -11.02 10.13
C TYR A 14 -11.19 -10.97 9.06
N LEU A 15 -10.79 -10.93 7.78
CA LEU A 15 -11.74 -10.85 6.65
C LEU A 15 -12.68 -12.06 6.59
N GLN A 16 -12.21 -13.25 6.97
CA GLN A 16 -13.05 -14.45 7.15
C GLN A 16 -14.03 -14.28 8.31
N PHE A 17 -13.55 -13.79 9.45
CA PHE A 17 -14.35 -13.61 10.66
C PHE A 17 -15.50 -12.62 10.44
N VAL A 18 -15.23 -11.46 9.83
CA VAL A 18 -16.26 -10.43 9.59
C VAL A 18 -17.16 -10.73 8.39
N LYS A 19 -16.95 -11.86 7.68
CA LYS A 19 -17.65 -12.25 6.44
C LYS A 19 -17.72 -11.13 5.37
N LYS A 20 -16.83 -10.13 5.43
CA LYS A 20 -16.84 -8.99 4.52
C LYS A 20 -16.20 -9.31 3.16
N ALA A 21 -15.48 -10.43 3.01
CA ALA A 21 -14.85 -10.77 1.73
C ALA A 21 -15.88 -11.20 0.66
N LYS A 22 -16.26 -10.28 -0.22
CA LYS A 22 -17.21 -10.56 -1.33
C LYS A 22 -16.57 -11.39 -2.46
N SER A 23 -15.24 -11.35 -2.60
CA SER A 23 -14.52 -12.12 -3.61
C SER A 23 -13.12 -12.56 -3.16
N TRP A 24 -12.97 -13.85 -2.86
CA TRP A 24 -11.69 -14.46 -2.50
C TRP A 24 -10.73 -14.61 -3.69
N SER A 25 -11.22 -14.59 -4.92
CA SER A 25 -10.37 -14.63 -6.13
C SER A 25 -9.66 -13.30 -6.36
N LEU A 26 -10.31 -12.17 -6.09
CA LEU A 26 -9.69 -10.84 -6.05
C LEU A 26 -8.68 -10.73 -4.89
N TYR A 27 -9.01 -11.30 -3.73
CA TYR A 27 -8.09 -11.41 -2.59
C TYR A 27 -6.76 -12.08 -2.97
N TRP A 28 -6.79 -13.16 -3.75
CA TRP A 28 -5.56 -13.91 -4.07
C TRP A 28 -4.63 -13.21 -5.06
N ARG A 29 -5.18 -12.40 -5.98
CA ARG A 29 -4.39 -11.53 -6.85
C ARG A 29 -3.89 -10.30 -6.08
N GLY A 30 -4.74 -9.69 -5.26
CA GLY A 30 -4.37 -8.58 -4.38
C GLY A 30 -3.28 -8.96 -3.36
N HIS A 31 -3.32 -10.18 -2.83
CA HIS A 31 -2.34 -10.66 -1.85
C HIS A 31 -0.88 -10.54 -2.34
N LYS A 32 -0.59 -10.90 -3.59
CA LYS A 32 0.77 -10.76 -4.14
C LYS A 32 1.14 -9.29 -4.32
N HIS A 33 0.22 -8.47 -4.82
CA HIS A 33 0.42 -7.02 -4.94
C HIS A 33 0.77 -6.40 -3.60
N TRP A 34 -0.02 -6.63 -2.55
CA TRP A 34 0.20 -6.02 -1.23
C TRP A 34 1.53 -6.44 -0.60
N VAL A 35 1.94 -7.70 -0.81
CA VAL A 35 3.25 -8.18 -0.36
C VAL A 35 4.37 -7.48 -1.13
N TYR A 36 4.27 -7.32 -2.45
CA TYR A 36 5.26 -6.60 -3.24
C TYR A 36 5.33 -5.11 -2.87
N VAL A 37 4.19 -4.44 -2.66
CA VAL A 37 4.17 -3.05 -2.18
C VAL A 37 4.83 -2.95 -0.82
N SER A 38 4.51 -3.85 0.12
CA SER A 38 5.10 -3.85 1.47
C SER A 38 6.60 -4.12 1.49
N ASP A 39 7.10 -4.99 0.62
CA ASP A 39 8.53 -5.24 0.51
C ASP A 39 9.25 -4.08 -0.20
N LEU A 40 8.70 -3.53 -1.29
CA LEU A 40 9.31 -2.35 -1.95
C LEU A 40 9.33 -1.14 -1.03
N ALA A 41 8.26 -0.90 -0.26
CA ALA A 41 8.20 0.16 0.73
C ALA A 41 9.30 -0.01 1.80
N GLU A 42 9.62 -1.25 2.18
CA GLU A 42 10.75 -1.55 3.07
C GLU A 42 12.11 -1.23 2.42
N GLU A 43 12.29 -1.53 1.14
CA GLU A 43 13.53 -1.19 0.44
C GLU A 43 13.71 0.33 0.31
N ILE A 44 12.66 1.06 -0.03
CA ILE A 44 12.68 2.53 -0.12
C ILE A 44 12.89 3.14 1.28
N TYR A 45 12.26 2.58 2.32
CA TYR A 45 12.46 2.97 3.71
C TYR A 45 13.94 2.90 4.13
N LYS A 46 14.68 1.85 3.73
CA LYS A 46 16.11 1.73 4.05
C LYS A 46 16.94 2.89 3.51
N LEU A 47 16.46 3.57 2.46
CA LEU A 47 17.12 4.72 1.85
C LEU A 47 16.64 6.06 2.43
N LYS A 48 15.34 6.19 2.72
CA LYS A 48 14.70 7.46 3.10
C LYS A 48 14.49 7.64 4.60
N GLY A 49 14.49 6.56 5.38
CA GLY A 49 14.11 6.56 6.80
C GLY A 49 12.59 6.69 7.01
N GLY A 50 12.20 7.10 8.22
CA GLY A 50 10.79 7.22 8.65
C GLY A 50 10.37 6.16 9.68
N ASN A 51 9.08 6.05 9.94
CA ASN A 51 8.51 5.07 10.85
C ASN A 51 8.21 3.75 10.12
N PHE A 52 9.14 2.80 10.22
CA PHE A 52 9.04 1.48 9.60
C PHE A 52 7.71 0.76 9.87
N PHE A 53 7.21 0.81 11.11
CA PHE A 53 5.98 0.10 11.46
C PHE A 53 4.76 0.71 10.78
N VAL A 54 4.68 2.04 10.70
CA VAL A 54 3.62 2.73 9.94
C VAL A 54 3.69 2.34 8.47
N ILE A 55 4.88 2.41 7.86
CA ILE A 55 5.10 2.08 6.44
C ILE A 55 4.66 0.64 6.13
N LYS A 56 5.13 -0.36 6.91
CA LYS A 56 4.79 -1.77 6.65
C LYS A 56 3.30 -2.03 6.80
N ASN A 57 2.67 -1.51 7.85
CA ASN A 57 1.24 -1.74 8.08
C ASN A 57 0.39 -1.03 7.01
N ALA A 58 0.71 0.22 6.66
CA ALA A 58 0.03 0.96 5.61
C ALA A 58 0.13 0.24 4.26
N ALA A 59 1.34 -0.17 3.86
CA ALA A 59 1.57 -0.89 2.61
C ALA A 59 0.84 -2.25 2.54
N LEU A 60 0.76 -3.01 3.64
CA LEU A 60 0.03 -4.29 3.66
C LEU A 60 -1.49 -4.14 3.61
N LEU A 61 -2.01 -3.02 4.11
CA LEU A 61 -3.44 -2.78 4.28
C LEU A 61 -4.03 -1.82 3.24
N HIS A 62 -3.22 -1.18 2.40
CA HIS A 62 -3.64 -0.06 1.54
C HIS A 62 -4.82 -0.35 0.60
N GLU A 63 -5.04 -1.63 0.26
CA GLU A 63 -6.11 -2.07 -0.64
C GLU A 63 -7.08 -3.07 0.00
N VAL A 64 -7.05 -3.22 1.33
CA VAL A 64 -7.86 -4.23 2.02
C VAL A 64 -9.36 -4.03 1.80
N GLY A 65 -9.82 -2.79 1.60
CA GLY A 65 -11.20 -2.43 1.27
C GLY A 65 -11.65 -2.90 -0.12
N ARG A 66 -10.72 -3.12 -1.08
CA ARG A 66 -11.07 -3.67 -2.41
C ARG A 66 -11.66 -5.08 -2.31
N VAL A 67 -11.31 -5.83 -1.26
CA VAL A 67 -11.79 -7.20 -1.02
C VAL A 67 -13.23 -7.19 -0.51
N THR A 68 -13.63 -6.13 0.19
CA THR A 68 -14.95 -6.00 0.81
C THR A 68 -15.94 -5.26 -0.07
N ASP A 69 -15.50 -4.22 -0.77
CA ASP A 69 -16.39 -3.34 -1.53
C ASP A 69 -16.27 -3.50 -3.05
N GLY A 70 -15.29 -4.29 -3.52
CA GLY A 70 -14.99 -4.42 -4.94
C GLY A 70 -14.20 -3.22 -5.47
N MET A 71 -14.17 -3.01 -6.78
CA MET A 71 -13.44 -1.90 -7.42
C MET A 71 -14.27 -0.60 -7.43
N GLN A 72 -14.79 -0.17 -6.28
CA GLN A 72 -15.52 1.10 -6.18
C GLN A 72 -14.56 2.31 -6.23
N LYS A 73 -15.08 3.48 -6.58
CA LYS A 73 -14.28 4.69 -6.85
C LYS A 73 -13.58 5.29 -5.61
N ASN A 74 -13.84 4.78 -4.40
CA ASN A 74 -13.24 5.28 -3.15
C ASN A 74 -12.71 4.13 -2.29
N CYS A 75 -11.83 3.31 -2.88
CA CYS A 75 -11.24 2.16 -2.18
C CYS A 75 -10.25 2.58 -1.09
N SER A 76 -9.59 3.74 -1.21
CA SER A 76 -8.70 4.29 -0.18
C SER A 76 -9.39 4.49 1.16
N LEU A 77 -10.52 5.22 1.21
CA LEU A 77 -11.21 5.44 2.50
C LEU A 77 -11.72 4.14 3.13
N SER A 78 -12.35 3.27 2.32
CA SER A 78 -12.78 1.94 2.82
C SER A 78 -11.61 1.11 3.33
N SER A 79 -10.47 1.14 2.64
CA SER A 79 -9.26 0.43 3.07
C SER A 79 -8.68 1.04 4.35
N ALA A 80 -8.71 2.36 4.51
CA ALA A 80 -8.26 3.05 5.71
C ALA A 80 -9.14 2.71 6.93
N ASP A 81 -10.47 2.77 6.78
CA ASP A 81 -11.43 2.39 7.82
C ASP A 81 -11.21 0.93 8.25
N LEU A 82 -11.07 0.03 7.28
CA LEU A 82 -10.87 -1.40 7.54
C LEU A 82 -9.48 -1.69 8.12
N ALA A 83 -8.44 -0.96 7.72
CA ALA A 83 -7.11 -1.03 8.32
C ALA A 83 -7.16 -0.67 9.81
N LYS A 84 -7.87 0.42 10.16
CA LYS A 84 -8.09 0.85 11.55
C LYS A 84 -8.79 -0.24 12.35
N GLU A 85 -9.83 -0.86 11.81
CA GLU A 85 -10.51 -2.00 12.45
C GLU A 85 -9.56 -3.19 12.69
N ILE A 86 -8.79 -3.60 11.67
CA ILE A 86 -7.88 -4.76 11.74
C ILE A 86 -6.77 -4.54 12.78
N LEU A 87 -6.12 -3.37 12.75
CA LEU A 87 -5.03 -3.04 13.66
C LEU A 87 -5.52 -3.00 15.11
N ALA A 88 -6.70 -2.43 15.35
CA ALA A 88 -7.33 -2.40 16.67
C ALA A 88 -7.71 -3.81 17.16
N PHE A 89 -8.31 -4.64 16.30
CA PHE A 89 -8.73 -6.01 16.63
C PHE A 89 -7.56 -6.87 17.12
N TYR A 90 -6.42 -6.80 16.44
CA TYR A 90 -5.21 -7.54 16.81
C TYR A 90 -4.30 -6.81 17.80
N ARG A 91 -4.69 -5.61 18.26
CA ARG A 91 -3.91 -4.77 19.19
C ARG A 91 -2.48 -4.53 18.68
N ILE A 92 -2.34 -4.22 17.39
CA ILE A 92 -1.04 -3.91 16.78
C ILE A 92 -0.54 -2.59 17.34
N ARG A 93 0.69 -2.58 17.86
CA ARG A 93 1.31 -1.38 18.42
C ARG A 93 1.95 -0.55 17.30
N VAL A 94 1.13 0.26 16.65
CA VAL A 94 1.53 1.22 15.62
C VAL A 94 0.72 2.50 15.79
N ASP A 95 1.18 3.60 15.21
CA ASP A 95 0.38 4.80 15.06
C ASP A 95 -0.74 4.54 14.04
N ILE A 96 -1.93 4.20 14.54
CA ILE A 96 -3.06 3.79 13.70
C ILE A 96 -3.61 4.97 12.90
N ASP A 97 -3.62 6.18 13.46
CA ASP A 97 -4.12 7.36 12.77
C ASP A 97 -3.16 7.76 11.65
N CYS A 98 -1.84 7.63 11.86
CA CYS A 98 -0.87 7.81 10.78
C CYS A 98 -1.03 6.78 9.65
N VAL A 99 -1.27 5.50 9.98
CA VAL A 99 -1.59 4.47 8.97
C VAL A 99 -2.88 4.79 8.22
N TYR A 100 -3.90 5.27 8.93
CA TYR A 100 -5.18 5.68 8.35
C TYR A 100 -4.99 6.81 7.34
N ASP A 101 -4.34 7.89 7.77
CA ASP A 101 -4.13 9.09 6.95
C ASP A 101 -3.31 8.77 5.69
N ILE A 102 -2.31 7.89 5.78
CA ILE A 102 -1.59 7.43 4.59
C ILE A 102 -2.54 6.74 3.62
N ILE A 103 -3.27 5.70 4.06
CA ILE A 103 -4.11 4.87 3.18
C ILE A 103 -5.25 5.70 2.57
N ALA A 104 -5.89 6.55 3.37
CA ALA A 104 -7.01 7.39 2.98
C ALA A 104 -6.67 8.33 1.81
N ASN A 105 -5.40 8.71 1.66
CA ASN A 105 -4.93 9.70 0.69
C ASN A 105 -4.09 9.10 -0.46
N LEU A 106 -3.94 7.78 -0.55
CA LEU A 106 -3.11 7.15 -1.61
C LEU A 106 -3.66 7.32 -3.03
N ASP A 107 -4.99 7.45 -3.18
CA ASP A 107 -5.65 7.66 -4.48
C ASP A 107 -5.73 9.16 -4.88
N GLU A 108 -5.32 10.10 -4.02
CA GLU A 108 -5.39 11.53 -4.34
C GLU A 108 -4.32 11.95 -5.38
N GLN A 109 -4.74 12.75 -6.38
CA GLN A 109 -3.83 13.28 -7.40
C GLN A 109 -2.95 14.42 -6.89
N GLU A 110 -3.48 15.23 -5.97
CA GLU A 110 -2.79 16.35 -5.36
C GLU A 110 -2.55 16.06 -3.88
N ILE A 111 -1.28 16.02 -3.47
CA ILE A 111 -0.93 15.66 -2.09
C ILE A 111 -1.13 16.86 -1.17
N ASN A 112 -2.05 16.75 -0.21
CA ASN A 112 -2.16 17.72 0.87
C ASN A 112 -1.11 17.46 1.96
N LYS A 113 0.01 18.18 1.89
CA LYS A 113 1.11 18.07 2.85
C LYS A 113 0.71 18.45 4.29
N GLU A 114 -0.20 19.41 4.44
CA GLU A 114 -0.65 19.86 5.76
C GLU A 114 -1.50 18.79 6.44
N LEU A 115 -2.32 18.07 5.66
CA LEU A 115 -3.16 16.99 6.14
C LEU A 115 -2.34 15.78 6.58
N LEU A 116 -1.33 15.39 5.81
CA LEU A 116 -0.44 14.27 6.17
C LEU A 116 0.54 14.60 7.30
N GLY A 117 0.80 15.88 7.55
CA GLY A 117 1.61 16.36 8.67
C GLY A 117 2.92 15.60 8.83
N TYR A 118 3.11 14.95 9.99
CA TYR A 118 4.31 14.19 10.31
C TYR A 118 4.40 12.82 9.60
N CYS A 119 3.32 12.34 8.96
CA CYS A 119 3.25 11.08 8.21
C CYS A 119 3.61 11.25 6.72
N PHE A 120 3.96 12.46 6.30
CA PHE A 120 4.20 12.77 4.89
C PHE A 120 5.32 11.93 4.27
N LEU A 121 6.39 11.63 5.01
CA LEU A 121 7.49 10.83 4.48
C LEU A 121 7.06 9.37 4.25
N GLU A 122 6.36 8.79 5.22
CA GLU A 122 5.81 7.44 5.17
C GLU A 122 4.80 7.30 4.02
N TYR A 123 3.95 8.32 3.81
CA TYR A 123 3.05 8.39 2.66
C TYR A 123 3.81 8.30 1.34
N ILE A 124 4.86 9.11 1.16
CA ILE A 124 5.66 9.11 -0.08
C ILE A 124 6.28 7.73 -0.32
N ILE A 125 6.80 7.09 0.72
CA ILE A 125 7.40 5.75 0.62
C ILE A 125 6.37 4.71 0.16
N VAL A 126 5.17 4.71 0.75
CA VAL A 126 4.12 3.77 0.40
C VAL A 126 3.59 4.04 -1.02
N LYS A 127 3.37 5.31 -1.38
CA LYS A 127 2.90 5.70 -2.72
C LYS A 127 3.91 5.33 -3.79
N GLU A 128 5.21 5.56 -3.54
CA GLU A 128 6.25 5.18 -4.48
C GLU A 128 6.33 3.66 -4.67
N ALA A 129 6.25 2.89 -3.58
CA ALA A 129 6.22 1.44 -3.66
C ALA A 129 5.03 0.92 -4.49
N ASP A 130 3.83 1.48 -4.27
CA ASP A 130 2.63 1.13 -5.02
C ASP A 130 2.79 1.43 -6.52
N ILE A 131 3.25 2.64 -6.87
CA ILE A 131 3.55 3.03 -8.25
C ILE A 131 4.53 2.04 -8.89
N LEU A 132 5.64 1.72 -8.23
CA LEU A 132 6.67 0.84 -8.77
C LEU A 132 6.16 -0.58 -9.06
N THR A 133 5.22 -1.10 -8.28
CA THR A 133 4.62 -2.42 -8.59
C THR A 133 3.86 -2.44 -9.92
N THR A 134 3.44 -1.29 -10.45
CA THR A 134 2.86 -1.18 -11.79
C THR A 134 3.82 -1.69 -12.87
N MET A 135 5.14 -1.64 -12.65
CA MET A 135 6.14 -2.18 -13.57
C MET A 135 6.02 -3.70 -13.77
N LEU A 136 5.47 -4.44 -12.80
CA LEU A 136 5.19 -5.87 -12.96
C LEU A 136 4.22 -6.14 -14.11
N SER A 137 3.23 -5.25 -14.31
CA SER A 137 2.29 -5.32 -15.42
C SER A 137 2.93 -4.99 -16.79
N LEU A 138 4.17 -4.49 -16.80
CA LEU A 138 4.99 -4.29 -18.00
C LEU A 138 5.94 -5.46 -18.25
N GLY A 139 5.89 -6.51 -17.43
CA GLY A 139 6.75 -7.69 -17.56
C GLY A 139 8.13 -7.52 -16.93
N VAL A 140 8.40 -6.41 -16.22
CA VAL A 140 9.64 -6.26 -15.45
C VAL A 140 9.58 -7.21 -14.25
N GLY A 141 10.65 -7.96 -14.01
CA GLY A 141 10.70 -8.90 -12.90
C GLY A 141 10.73 -8.19 -11.54
N TYR A 142 10.08 -8.77 -10.53
CA TYR A 142 10.07 -8.19 -9.18
C TYR A 142 11.48 -7.97 -8.60
N GLU A 143 12.37 -8.96 -8.74
CA GLU A 143 13.77 -8.85 -8.32
C GLU A 143 14.56 -7.80 -9.08
N GLU A 144 14.15 -7.49 -10.31
CA GLU A 144 14.77 -6.44 -11.12
C GLU A 144 14.36 -5.06 -10.62
N ILE A 145 13.06 -4.83 -10.39
CA ILE A 145 12.54 -3.60 -9.77
C ILE A 145 13.24 -3.36 -8.42
N LYS A 146 13.32 -4.41 -7.58
CA LYS A 146 13.94 -4.36 -6.26
C LYS A 146 15.40 -3.93 -6.32
N LYS A 147 16.19 -4.45 -7.26
CA LYS A 147 17.59 -4.05 -7.45
C LYS A 147 17.71 -2.59 -7.88
N MET A 148 16.84 -2.13 -8.76
CA MET A 148 16.85 -0.76 -9.29
C MET A 148 16.55 0.30 -8.23
N VAL A 149 15.82 -0.03 -7.15
CA VAL A 149 15.61 0.87 -6.00
C VAL A 149 16.93 1.39 -5.41
N TYR A 150 18.00 0.60 -5.47
CA TYR A 150 19.30 0.95 -4.91
C TYR A 150 20.18 1.83 -5.81
N PHE A 151 19.80 2.01 -7.08
CA PHE A 151 20.56 2.78 -8.06
C PHE A 151 19.74 3.99 -8.51
N LYS A 152 20.17 5.20 -8.12
CA LYS A 152 19.38 6.43 -8.30
C LYS A 152 18.93 6.68 -9.75
N ASP A 153 19.83 6.54 -10.72
CA ASP A 153 19.52 6.79 -12.13
C ASP A 153 18.51 5.78 -12.69
N ASP A 154 18.59 4.52 -12.24
CA ASP A 154 17.63 3.48 -12.62
C ASP A 154 16.29 3.69 -11.92
N TYR A 155 16.32 4.11 -10.65
CA TYR A 155 15.13 4.42 -9.85
C TYR A 155 14.28 5.51 -10.49
N ASP A 156 14.89 6.66 -10.81
CA ASP A 156 14.18 7.81 -11.38
C ASP A 156 13.53 7.41 -12.72
N LYS A 157 14.25 6.65 -13.55
CA LYS A 157 13.75 6.15 -14.84
C LYS A 157 12.56 5.21 -14.70
N ILE A 158 12.63 4.22 -13.80
CA ILE A 158 11.52 3.27 -13.63
C ILE A 158 10.31 3.92 -12.96
N TYR A 159 10.55 4.85 -12.03
CA TYR A 159 9.50 5.56 -11.36
C TYR A 159 8.72 6.45 -12.33
N ASP A 160 9.42 7.18 -13.20
CA ASP A 160 8.79 7.97 -14.27
C ASP A 160 7.98 7.10 -15.24
N LEU A 161 8.51 5.95 -15.65
CA LEU A 161 7.82 4.99 -16.51
C LEU A 161 6.54 4.45 -15.84
N ALA A 162 6.63 4.09 -14.56
CA ALA A 162 5.51 3.57 -13.78
C ALA A 162 4.39 4.62 -13.64
N LYS A 163 4.76 5.86 -13.27
CA LYS A 163 3.83 6.98 -13.09
C LYS A 163 3.08 7.34 -14.38
N GLN A 164 3.76 7.35 -15.52
CA GLN A 164 3.12 7.55 -16.83
C GLN A 164 2.07 6.48 -17.14
N LYS A 165 2.28 5.23 -16.70
CA LYS A 165 1.34 4.14 -16.94
C LYS A 165 0.13 4.19 -16.01
N GLU A 166 0.35 4.44 -14.71
CA GLU A 166 -0.73 4.68 -13.75
C GLU A 166 -1.72 5.72 -14.32
N THR A 167 -1.18 6.86 -14.78
CA THR A 167 -1.98 7.93 -15.41
C THR A 167 -2.80 7.45 -16.61
N LYS A 168 -2.24 6.58 -17.47
CA LYS A 168 -2.92 6.05 -18.67
C LYS A 168 -3.99 5.01 -18.36
N GLU A 169 -3.83 4.20 -17.32
CA GLU A 169 -4.87 3.23 -16.91
C GLU A 169 -6.06 3.94 -16.26
N TRP A 170 -5.81 4.97 -15.44
CA TRP A 170 -6.86 5.84 -14.90
C TRP A 170 -7.71 6.51 -16.01
N LEU A 171 -7.08 6.98 -17.09
CA LEU A 171 -7.78 7.56 -18.24
C LEU A 171 -8.65 6.57 -19.03
N LYS A 172 -8.47 5.26 -18.86
CA LYS A 172 -9.33 4.24 -19.50
C LYS A 172 -10.56 3.86 -18.68
N VAL A 173 -10.63 4.31 -17.43
CA VAL A 173 -11.75 4.03 -16.51
C VAL A 173 -12.78 5.19 -16.51
N PHE A 174 -12.52 6.27 -17.26
CA PHE A 174 -13.42 7.42 -17.47
C PHE A 174 -13.88 7.57 -18.92
#